data_AF-A0A2K9PPP7-F1
#
_entry.id   AF-A0A2K9PPP7-F1
#
_cell.length_a   1.000
_cell.length_b   1.000
_cell.length_c   1.000
_cell.angle_alpha   90.00
_cell.angle_beta   90.00
_cell.angle_gamma   90.00
#
_symmetry.space_group_name_H-M   'P 1'
#
loop_
_entity.id
_entity.type
_entity.pdbx_description
1 polymer ?
#
loop_
_entity_poly.entity_id
_entity_poly.type
_entity_poly.pdbx_seq_one_letter_code
_entity_poly.pdbx_strand_id
1 'polypeptide(L)'
;MEITEIVLLILGGITLIFSLVMIFIHIKKDQSYMKISWLVIIAFLMMGFPLISKAKILGLEYSKEKDLEYIKTMAEALAECPDNDVLKKELEKSLDKIEQEQPELKSGELAGLSEAYLVKGDTEKAKTLSDSAIKTDPTNSKAVAVKEMVKTQISINELPKSVNTETQIRKARSSINKLRTDPNTNKAVLYNMDKLLTVQDSLRKIK
;
A
#
# COMPACT_ATOMS: atom_id res chain seq x y z
N MET A 1 -3.37 -21.29 -17.15
CA MET A 1 -4.80 -21.45 -17.48
C MET A 1 -5.21 -22.74 -16.83
N GLU A 2 -6.06 -22.68 -15.80
CA GLU A 2 -6.45 -23.88 -15.09
C GLU A 2 -7.25 -24.80 -16.02
N ILE A 3 -7.18 -26.11 -15.79
CA ILE A 3 -7.88 -27.11 -16.64
C ILE A 3 -9.38 -26.82 -16.71
N THR A 4 -9.96 -26.32 -15.62
CA THR A 4 -11.36 -25.89 -15.48
C THR A 4 -11.74 -24.76 -16.45
N GLU A 5 -10.84 -23.81 -16.71
CA GLU A 5 -11.08 -22.67 -17.62
C GLU A 5 -11.10 -23.12 -19.08
N ILE A 6 -10.19 -24.01 -19.45
CA ILE A 6 -10.12 -24.58 -20.81
C ILE A 6 -11.39 -25.41 -21.06
N VAL A 7 -11.81 -26.21 -20.06
CA VAL A 7 -13.03 -27.00 -20.15
C VAL A 7 -14.26 -26.11 -20.29
N LEU A 8 -14.38 -25.03 -19.52
CA LEU A 8 -15.50 -24.08 -19.63
C LEU A 8 -15.54 -23.37 -20.99
N LEU A 9 -14.38 -22.99 -21.53
CA LEU A 9 -14.28 -22.30 -22.81
C LEU A 9 -14.65 -23.21 -23.98
N ILE A 10 -14.17 -24.46 -23.98
CA ILE A 10 -14.53 -25.46 -24.99
C ILE A 10 -16.03 -25.79 -24.89
N LEU A 11 -16.54 -26.00 -23.68
CA LEU A 11 -17.94 -26.34 -23.46
C LEU A 11 -18.88 -25.20 -23.89
N GLY A 12 -18.54 -23.95 -23.57
CA GLY A 12 -19.24 -22.75 -24.01
C GLY A 12 -19.24 -22.58 -25.54
N GLY A 13 -18.11 -22.86 -26.19
CA GLY A 13 -18.01 -22.82 -27.65
C GLY A 13 -18.91 -23.85 -28.34
N ILE A 14 -18.93 -25.08 -27.82
CA ILE A 14 -19.80 -26.15 -28.35
C ILE A 14 -21.28 -25.79 -28.17
N THR A 15 -21.67 -25.28 -26.99
CA THR A 15 -23.05 -24.87 -26.73
C THR A 15 -23.49 -23.69 -27.61
N LEU A 16 -22.60 -22.74 -27.90
CA LEU A 16 -22.89 -21.62 -28.80
C LEU A 16 -23.15 -22.10 -30.24
N ILE A 17 -22.29 -22.98 -30.77
CA ILE A 17 -22.46 -23.56 -32.12
C ILE A 17 -23.78 -24.33 -32.21
N PHE A 18 -24.05 -25.18 -31.22
CA PHE A 18 -25.30 -25.94 -31.16
C PHE A 18 -26.53 -25.03 -31.13
N SER A 19 -26.48 -23.96 -30.33
CA SER A 19 -27.56 -22.98 -30.25
C SER A 19 -27.81 -22.28 -31.59
N LEU A 20 -26.76 -21.92 -32.34
CA LEU A 20 -26.90 -21.28 -33.65
C LEU A 20 -27.55 -22.22 -34.68
N VAL A 21 -27.17 -23.50 -34.69
CA VAL A 21 -27.79 -24.52 -35.55
C VAL A 21 -29.28 -24.68 -35.23
N MET A 22 -29.64 -24.72 -33.95
CA MET A 22 -31.03 -24.84 -33.51
C MET A 22 -31.87 -23.61 -33.90
N ILE A 23 -31.29 -22.40 -33.79
CA ILE A 23 -31.92 -21.16 -34.27
C ILE A 23 -32.16 -21.23 -35.78
N PHE A 24 -31.15 -21.65 -36.56
CA PHE A 24 -31.28 -21.77 -38.02
C PHE A 24 -32.38 -22.76 -38.44
N ILE A 25 -32.49 -23.89 -37.75
CA ILE A 25 -33.56 -24.88 -37.99
C ILE A 25 -34.93 -24.29 -37.64
N HIS A 26 -35.05 -23.55 -36.53
CA HIS A 26 -36.32 -22.93 -36.11
C HIS A 26 -36.77 -21.82 -37.07
N ILE A 27 -35.84 -21.00 -37.58
CA ILE A 27 -36.13 -19.99 -38.60
C ILE A 27 -36.68 -20.64 -39.86
N LYS A 28 -36.10 -21.76 -40.32
CA LYS A 28 -36.63 -22.51 -41.46
C LYS A 28 -38.02 -23.12 -41.23
N LYS A 29 -38.39 -23.39 -39.97
CA LYS A 29 -39.66 -24.02 -39.59
C LYS A 29 -40.72 -23.03 -39.09
N ASP A 30 -40.43 -21.72 -39.13
CA ASP A 30 -41.31 -20.65 -38.65
C ASP A 30 -41.78 -20.85 -37.20
N GLN A 31 -40.91 -21.43 -36.36
CA GLN A 31 -41.21 -21.70 -34.95
C GLN A 31 -40.63 -20.61 -34.05
N SER A 32 -41.33 -20.33 -32.94
CA SER A 32 -40.92 -19.30 -31.97
C SER A 32 -39.53 -19.60 -31.38
N TYR A 33 -38.56 -18.74 -31.69
CA TYR A 33 -37.18 -18.82 -31.23
C TYR A 33 -36.97 -18.32 -29.79
N MET A 34 -38.02 -17.78 -29.16
CA MET A 34 -37.96 -17.12 -27.85
C MET A 34 -37.40 -18.03 -26.75
N LYS A 35 -37.63 -19.35 -26.85
CA LYS A 35 -37.12 -20.34 -25.88
C LYS A 35 -35.62 -20.65 -26.05
N ILE A 36 -35.07 -20.46 -27.25
CA ILE A 36 -33.67 -20.79 -27.57
C ILE A 36 -32.74 -19.60 -27.27
N SER A 37 -33.27 -18.37 -27.32
CA SER A 37 -32.52 -17.16 -26.97
C SER A 37 -31.87 -17.20 -25.58
N TRP A 38 -32.46 -17.92 -24.62
CA TRP A 38 -31.87 -18.10 -23.28
C TRP A 38 -30.56 -18.91 -23.28
N LEU A 39 -30.42 -19.90 -24.17
CA LEU A 39 -29.22 -20.72 -24.28
C LEU A 39 -28.02 -19.93 -24.80
N VAL A 40 -28.28 -18.96 -25.70
CA VAL A 40 -27.25 -18.05 -26.21
C VAL A 40 -26.66 -17.21 -25.08
N ILE A 41 -27.50 -16.68 -24.19
CA ILE A 41 -27.07 -15.87 -23.04
C ILE A 41 -26.19 -16.71 -22.09
N ILE A 42 -26.58 -17.96 -21.80
CA ILE A 42 -25.78 -18.88 -20.98
C ILE A 42 -24.42 -19.18 -21.63
N ALA A 43 -24.39 -19.41 -22.94
CA ALA A 43 -23.15 -19.66 -23.66
C ALA A 43 -22.19 -18.46 -23.60
N PHE A 44 -22.70 -17.23 -23.74
CA PHE A 44 -21.92 -16.02 -23.56
C PHE A 44 -21.40 -15.86 -22.13
N LEU A 45 -22.20 -16.19 -21.11
CA LEU A 45 -21.75 -16.17 -19.72
C LEU A 45 -20.64 -17.20 -19.47
N MET A 46 -20.76 -18.42 -19.99
CA MET A 46 -19.73 -19.45 -19.83
C MET A 46 -18.44 -19.12 -20.59
N MET A 47 -18.54 -18.54 -21.79
CA MET A 47 -17.38 -18.11 -22.57
C MET A 47 -16.73 -16.85 -21.98
N GLY A 48 -17.53 -15.96 -21.38
CA GLY A 48 -17.11 -14.72 -20.73
C GLY A 48 -16.57 -14.93 -19.32
N PHE A 49 -16.93 -16.01 -18.63
CA PHE A 49 -16.49 -16.26 -17.24
C PHE A 49 -14.96 -16.38 -17.11
N PRO A 50 -14.24 -17.13 -17.96
CA PRO A 50 -12.77 -17.13 -17.98
C PRO A 50 -12.18 -15.76 -18.32
N LEU A 51 -12.88 -14.92 -19.09
CA LEU A 51 -12.45 -13.55 -19.43
C LEU A 51 -12.65 -12.58 -18.25
N ILE A 52 -13.71 -12.77 -17.45
CA ILE A 52 -13.99 -11.98 -16.24
C ILE A 52 -13.12 -12.45 -15.07
N SER A 53 -12.91 -13.76 -14.92
CA SER A 53 -11.95 -14.30 -13.95
C SER A 53 -10.54 -13.85 -14.30
N LYS A 54 -10.18 -13.88 -15.59
CA LYS A 54 -8.96 -13.23 -16.07
C LYS A 54 -9.00 -11.73 -15.87
N ALA A 55 -10.07 -10.97 -16.07
CA ALA A 55 -10.05 -9.54 -15.71
C ALA A 55 -9.79 -9.31 -14.20
N LYS A 56 -10.17 -10.25 -13.34
CA LYS A 56 -9.85 -10.29 -11.90
C LYS A 56 -8.42 -10.81 -11.60
N ILE A 57 -7.80 -11.54 -12.52
CA ILE A 57 -6.48 -12.22 -12.40
C ILE A 57 -5.41 -11.59 -13.34
N LEU A 58 -5.78 -10.67 -14.24
CA LEU A 58 -5.09 -10.26 -15.46
C LEU A 58 -5.34 -8.75 -15.73
N GLY A 59 -5.48 -7.90 -14.70
CA GLY A 59 -5.31 -6.45 -14.91
C GLY A 59 -6.33 -5.47 -14.32
N LEU A 60 -7.13 -5.82 -13.30
CA LEU A 60 -7.07 -4.96 -12.11
C LEU A 60 -5.97 -5.50 -11.20
N GLU A 61 -4.75 -5.44 -11.71
CA GLU A 61 -3.60 -5.10 -10.91
C GLU A 61 -3.93 -3.71 -10.33
N TYR A 62 -4.69 -3.71 -9.23
CA TYR A 62 -4.55 -2.73 -8.18
C TYR A 62 -3.11 -2.90 -7.75
N SER A 63 -2.23 -2.21 -8.50
CA SER A 63 -0.82 -2.50 -8.48
C SER A 63 -0.39 -2.32 -7.04
N LYS A 64 0.32 -3.31 -6.52
CA LYS A 64 1.12 -3.15 -5.31
C LYS A 64 1.83 -1.79 -5.30
N GLU A 65 2.25 -1.30 -6.47
CA GLU A 65 2.82 0.04 -6.64
C GLU A 65 1.80 1.17 -6.42
N LYS A 66 0.55 1.03 -6.86
CA LYS A 66 -0.53 1.99 -6.56
C LYS A 66 -0.88 2.03 -5.08
N ASP A 67 -0.93 0.87 -4.41
CA ASP A 67 -1.21 0.83 -2.97
C ASP A 67 -0.05 1.44 -2.17
N LEU A 68 1.19 1.15 -2.57
CA LEU A 68 2.39 1.77 -1.98
C LEU A 68 2.48 3.28 -2.27
N GLU A 69 2.14 3.71 -3.48
CA GLU A 69 2.08 5.12 -3.87
C GLU A 69 0.97 5.83 -3.08
N TYR A 70 -0.19 5.21 -2.93
CA TYR A 70 -1.28 5.73 -2.12
C TYR A 70 -0.87 5.89 -0.65
N ILE A 71 -0.25 4.87 -0.05
CA ILE A 71 0.31 4.96 1.31
C ILE A 71 1.32 6.10 1.43
N LYS A 72 2.19 6.26 0.44
CA LYS A 72 3.17 7.36 0.42
C LYS A 72 2.48 8.72 0.38
N THR A 73 1.51 8.92 -0.50
CA THR A 73 0.76 10.18 -0.60
C THR A 73 -0.02 10.49 0.69
N MET A 74 -0.60 9.48 1.32
CA MET A 74 -1.26 9.62 2.61
C MET A 74 -0.30 9.95 3.74
N ALA A 75 0.87 9.31 3.77
CA ALA A 75 1.90 9.61 4.75
C ALA A 75 2.43 11.04 4.59
N GLU A 76 2.60 11.52 3.35
CA GLU A 76 2.96 12.91 3.06
C GLU A 76 1.87 13.88 3.52
N ALA A 77 0.61 13.63 3.14
CA ALA A 77 -0.52 14.47 3.54
C ALA A 77 -0.74 14.48 5.07
N LEU A 78 -0.60 13.33 5.72
CA LEU A 78 -0.69 13.21 7.17
C LEU A 78 0.50 13.87 7.87
N ALA A 79 1.67 13.87 7.25
CA ALA A 79 2.81 14.58 7.79
C ALA A 79 2.62 16.10 7.76
N GLU A 80 1.91 16.64 6.77
CA GLU A 80 1.50 18.05 6.73
C GLU A 80 0.34 18.36 7.68
N CYS A 81 -0.61 17.43 7.82
CA CYS A 81 -1.81 17.55 8.65
C CYS A 81 -1.88 16.46 9.75
N PRO A 82 -0.98 16.48 10.76
CA PRO A 82 -0.83 15.39 11.73
C PRO A 82 -2.05 15.16 12.63
N ASP A 83 -2.97 16.11 12.69
CA ASP A 83 -4.19 16.04 13.50
C ASP A 83 -5.42 15.57 12.69
N ASN A 84 -5.24 15.18 11.42
CA ASN A 84 -6.32 14.70 10.57
C ASN A 84 -6.63 13.21 10.82
N ASP A 85 -7.68 12.95 11.61
CA ASP A 85 -8.11 11.60 11.97
C ASP A 85 -8.59 10.75 10.78
N VAL A 86 -9.10 11.39 9.72
CA VAL A 86 -9.54 10.67 8.51
C VAL A 86 -8.33 10.09 7.80
N LEU A 87 -7.29 10.91 7.57
CA LEU A 87 -6.04 10.47 6.95
C LEU A 87 -5.33 9.39 7.77
N LYS A 88 -5.35 9.49 9.11
CA LYS A 88 -4.80 8.45 9.99
C LYS A 88 -5.47 7.10 9.79
N LYS A 89 -6.81 7.08 9.80
CA LYS A 89 -7.59 5.84 9.64
C LYS A 89 -7.40 5.22 8.25
N GLU A 90 -7.33 6.06 7.23
CA GLU A 90 -7.18 5.58 5.85
C GLU A 90 -5.76 5.05 5.58
N LEU A 91 -4.74 5.72 6.14
CA LEU A 91 -3.37 5.23 6.13
C LEU A 91 -3.26 3.90 6.89
N GLU A 92 -3.86 3.80 8.07
CA GLU A 92 -3.89 2.57 8.87
C GLU A 92 -4.52 1.41 8.11
N LYS A 93 -5.70 1.62 7.50
CA LYS A 93 -6.36 0.59 6.70
C LYS A 93 -5.49 0.12 5.53
N SER A 94 -4.78 1.04 4.89
CA SER A 94 -3.89 0.73 3.75
C SER A 94 -2.67 -0.07 4.21
N LEU A 95 -2.09 0.29 5.36
CA LEU A 95 -0.98 -0.44 5.97
C LEU A 95 -1.39 -1.85 6.40
N ASP A 96 -2.56 -2.01 7.02
CA ASP A 96 -3.10 -3.31 7.45
C ASP A 96 -3.32 -4.25 6.25
N LYS A 97 -3.77 -3.71 5.11
CA LYS A 97 -3.92 -4.48 3.88
C LYS A 97 -2.58 -5.06 3.41
N ILE A 98 -1.52 -4.25 3.39
CA ILE A 98 -0.19 -4.71 2.98
C ILE A 98 0.37 -5.74 3.96
N GLU A 99 0.13 -5.57 5.26
CA GLU A 99 0.55 -6.57 6.26
C GLU A 99 -0.16 -7.91 6.10
N GLN A 100 -1.43 -7.91 5.69
CA GLN A 100 -2.18 -9.14 5.41
C GLN A 100 -1.69 -9.84 4.14
N GLU A 101 -1.38 -9.07 3.10
CA GLU A 101 -0.95 -9.61 1.81
C GLU A 101 0.52 -10.09 1.83
N GLN A 102 1.33 -9.61 2.77
CA GLN A 102 2.76 -9.92 2.93
C GLN A 102 3.52 -9.98 1.59
N PRO A 103 3.41 -8.95 0.73
CA PRO A 103 4.08 -8.99 -0.57
C PRO A 103 5.60 -8.97 -0.39
N GLU A 104 6.33 -9.57 -1.33
CA GLU A 104 7.77 -9.39 -1.39
C GLU A 104 8.11 -7.95 -1.77
N LEU A 105 8.76 -7.22 -0.87
CA LEU A 105 9.05 -5.80 -1.02
C LEU A 105 10.52 -5.53 -1.38
N LYS A 106 10.74 -4.59 -2.30
CA LYS A 106 12.07 -4.07 -2.61
C LYS A 106 12.54 -3.09 -1.52
N SER A 107 13.84 -2.85 -1.43
CA SER A 107 14.42 -1.94 -0.43
C SER A 107 13.77 -0.55 -0.42
N GLY A 108 13.51 0.05 -1.59
CA GLY A 108 12.85 1.36 -1.67
C GLY A 108 11.41 1.37 -1.16
N GLU A 109 10.69 0.26 -1.34
CA GLU A 109 9.31 0.08 -0.87
C GLU A 109 9.28 -0.11 0.65
N LEU A 110 10.20 -0.93 1.18
CA LEU A 110 10.40 -1.10 2.62
C LEU A 110 10.75 0.22 3.32
N ALA A 111 11.58 1.06 2.68
CA ALA A 111 11.89 2.40 3.18
C ALA A 111 10.66 3.32 3.18
N GLY A 112 9.83 3.26 2.13
CA GLY A 112 8.57 4.02 2.07
C GLY A 112 7.54 3.59 3.12
N LEU A 113 7.39 2.28 3.35
CA LEU A 113 6.53 1.77 4.42
C LEU A 113 7.05 2.14 5.81
N SER A 114 8.36 2.04 6.03
CA SER A 114 8.99 2.48 7.27
C SER A 114 8.68 3.95 7.58
N GLU A 115 8.77 4.81 6.56
CA GLU A 115 8.42 6.23 6.65
C GLU A 115 6.94 6.44 6.97
N ALA A 116 6.03 5.69 6.34
CA ALA A 116 4.60 5.74 6.63
C ALA A 116 4.27 5.34 8.08
N TYR A 117 4.89 4.26 8.58
CA TYR A 117 4.76 3.86 9.99
C TYR A 117 5.34 4.91 10.95
N LEU A 118 6.42 5.58 10.55
CA LEU A 118 7.01 6.66 11.32
C LEU A 118 6.06 7.86 11.46
N VAL A 119 5.37 8.24 10.38
CA VAL A 119 4.32 9.28 10.40
C VAL A 119 3.13 8.87 11.26
N LYS A 120 2.72 7.59 11.20
CA LYS A 120 1.67 7.03 12.07
C LYS A 120 2.07 7.08 13.56
N GLY A 121 3.37 7.15 13.86
CA GLY A 121 3.92 7.13 15.21
C GLY A 121 4.32 5.75 15.71
N ASP A 122 4.24 4.72 14.87
CA ASP A 122 4.67 3.36 15.17
C ASP A 122 6.17 3.22 14.90
N THR A 123 6.98 3.65 15.87
CA THR A 123 8.44 3.66 15.76
C THR A 123 9.05 2.26 15.74
N GLU A 124 8.37 1.24 16.29
CA GLU A 124 8.87 -0.14 16.32
C GLU A 124 8.78 -0.82 14.96
N LYS A 125 7.61 -0.72 14.29
CA LYS A 125 7.45 -1.20 12.92
C LYS A 125 8.34 -0.41 11.96
N ALA A 126 8.38 0.91 12.10
CA ALA A 126 9.25 1.76 11.29
C ALA A 126 10.73 1.31 11.39
N LYS A 127 11.21 1.01 12.60
CA LYS A 127 12.58 0.51 12.81
C LYS A 127 12.81 -0.81 12.08
N THR A 128 11.95 -1.79 12.31
CA THR A 128 12.06 -3.13 11.71
C THR A 128 12.10 -3.06 10.17
N LEU A 129 11.24 -2.24 9.58
CA LEU A 129 11.18 -2.04 8.13
C LEU A 129 12.41 -1.31 7.58
N SER A 130 12.91 -0.28 8.27
CA SER A 130 14.14 0.43 7.86
C SER A 130 15.37 -0.47 7.92
N ASP A 131 15.48 -1.32 8.95
CA ASP A 131 16.56 -2.29 9.08
C ASP A 131 16.48 -3.35 7.97
N SER A 132 15.25 -3.79 7.64
CA SER A 132 15.01 -4.73 6.53
C SER A 132 15.35 -4.10 5.18
N ALA A 133 15.00 -2.83 4.96
CA ALA A 133 15.33 -2.10 3.74
C ALA A 133 16.85 -2.04 3.49
N ILE A 134 17.63 -1.72 4.53
CA ILE A 134 19.09 -1.67 4.46
C ILE A 134 19.70 -3.06 4.30
N LYS A 135 19.11 -4.09 4.93
CA LYS A 135 19.58 -5.46 4.76
C LYS A 135 19.39 -5.95 3.32
N THR A 136 18.28 -5.57 2.69
CA THR A 136 17.97 -5.90 1.29
C THR A 136 18.87 -5.13 0.31
N ASP A 137 19.11 -3.85 0.55
CA ASP A 137 20.04 -3.03 -0.24
C ASP A 137 20.75 -2.01 0.67
N PRO A 138 22.01 -2.29 1.05
CA PRO A 138 22.80 -1.39 1.90
C PRO A 138 23.17 -0.07 1.23
N THR A 139 23.08 0.01 -0.11
CA THR A 139 23.44 1.22 -0.88
C THR A 139 22.27 2.18 -1.07
N ASN A 140 21.07 1.76 -0.67
CA ASN A 140 19.87 2.58 -0.75
C ASN A 140 19.94 3.75 0.24
N SER A 141 20.33 4.92 -0.28
CA SER A 141 20.44 6.16 0.48
C SER A 141 19.14 6.59 1.14
N LYS A 142 17.98 6.30 0.52
CA LYS A 142 16.66 6.55 1.13
C LYS A 142 16.45 5.69 2.38
N ALA A 143 16.78 4.40 2.32
CA ALA A 143 16.64 3.50 3.47
C ALA A 143 17.51 3.94 4.66
N VAL A 144 18.73 4.43 4.37
CA VAL A 144 19.63 4.99 5.39
C VAL A 144 19.05 6.26 6.01
N ALA A 145 18.55 7.19 5.20
CA ALA A 145 17.91 8.42 5.69
C ALA A 145 16.69 8.10 6.58
N VAL A 146 15.84 7.16 6.16
CA VAL A 146 14.68 6.73 6.94
C VAL A 146 15.10 6.10 8.27
N LYS A 147 16.15 5.28 8.31
CA LYS A 147 16.65 4.72 9.58
C LYS A 147 17.12 5.80 10.56
N GLU A 148 17.83 6.81 10.07
CA GLU A 148 18.27 7.94 10.90
C GLU A 148 17.08 8.81 11.38
N MET A 149 16.05 8.97 10.55
CA MET A 149 14.78 9.57 10.96
C MET A 149 14.13 8.77 12.11
N VAL A 150 13.96 7.45 11.94
CA VAL A 150 13.38 6.56 12.97
C VAL A 150 14.14 6.68 14.30
N LYS A 151 15.48 6.59 14.24
CA LYS A 151 16.35 6.71 15.42
C LYS A 151 16.19 8.07 16.11
N THR A 152 16.08 9.14 15.33
CA THR A 152 15.90 10.49 15.85
C THR A 152 14.55 10.62 16.55
N GLN A 153 13.46 10.11 15.97
CA GLN A 153 12.14 10.17 16.58
C GLN A 153 12.02 9.31 17.84
N ILE A 154 12.62 8.11 17.86
CA ILE A 154 12.73 7.30 19.07
C ILE A 154 13.44 8.10 20.18
N SER A 155 14.58 8.73 19.84
CA SER A 155 15.33 9.55 20.80
C SER A 155 14.49 10.71 21.35
N ILE A 156 13.65 11.35 20.52
CA ILE A 156 12.73 12.42 20.93
C ILE A 156 11.65 11.87 21.88
N ASN A 157 11.07 10.72 21.56
CA ASN A 157 10.02 10.08 22.35
C ASN A 157 10.54 9.59 23.72
N GLU A 158 11.83 9.28 23.83
CA GLU A 158 12.50 8.86 25.07
C GLU A 158 12.94 10.02 25.97
N LEU A 159 12.95 11.26 25.47
CA LEU A 159 13.36 12.45 26.24
C LEU A 159 12.69 12.59 27.61
N PRO A 160 11.37 12.37 27.78
CA PRO A 160 10.70 12.49 29.09
C PRO A 160 11.27 11.56 30.17
N LYS A 161 11.92 10.47 29.76
CA LYS A 161 12.45 9.42 30.65
C LYS A 161 13.94 9.60 30.93
N SER A 162 14.58 10.59 30.30
CA SER A 162 16.03 10.75 30.35
C SER A 162 16.51 11.61 31.51
N VAL A 163 17.58 11.17 32.19
CA VAL A 163 18.24 11.93 33.28
C VAL A 163 19.00 13.16 32.75
N ASN A 164 19.36 13.19 31.46
CA ASN A 164 20.12 14.27 30.83
C ASN A 164 19.37 14.85 29.61
N THR A 165 18.14 15.31 29.86
CA THR A 165 17.19 15.74 28.82
C THR A 165 17.73 16.87 27.96
N GLU A 166 18.50 17.81 28.52
CA GLU A 166 19.06 18.94 27.74
C GLU A 166 20.07 18.49 26.69
N THR A 167 20.99 17.61 27.10
CA THR A 167 22.00 17.06 26.18
C THR A 167 21.33 16.25 25.08
N GLN A 168 20.28 15.49 25.42
CA GLN A 168 19.53 14.72 24.44
C GLN A 168 18.71 15.62 23.49
N ILE A 169 18.09 16.70 23.96
CA ILE A 169 17.42 17.70 23.11
C ILE A 169 18.40 18.31 22.12
N ARG A 170 19.60 18.70 22.59
CA ARG A 170 20.65 19.25 21.70
C ARG A 170 21.08 18.23 20.63
N LYS A 171 21.26 16.97 21.03
CA LYS A 171 21.59 15.88 20.10
C LYS A 171 20.48 15.66 19.07
N ALA A 172 19.22 15.56 19.52
CA ALA A 172 18.06 15.41 18.63
C ALA A 172 17.95 16.57 17.64
N ARG A 173 18.11 17.82 18.11
CA ARG A 173 18.11 19.01 17.25
C ARG A 173 19.25 18.97 16.22
N SER A 174 20.44 18.54 16.63
CA SER A 174 21.56 18.34 15.71
C SER A 174 21.26 17.27 14.65
N SER A 175 20.65 16.14 15.03
CA SER A 175 20.25 15.10 14.09
C SER A 175 19.19 15.59 13.09
N ILE A 176 18.16 16.31 13.56
CA ILE A 176 17.15 16.93 12.69
C ILE A 176 17.81 17.89 11.69
N ASN A 177 18.76 18.72 12.13
CA ASN A 177 19.47 19.65 11.24
C ASN A 177 20.33 18.92 10.18
N LYS A 178 20.96 17.80 10.53
CA LYS A 178 21.69 16.96 9.56
C LYS A 178 20.73 16.36 8.53
N LEU A 179 19.63 15.78 8.99
CA LEU A 179 18.61 15.20 8.13
C LEU A 179 17.98 16.23 7.18
N ARG A 180 17.85 17.49 7.62
CA ARG A 180 17.37 18.60 6.78
C ARG A 180 18.26 18.87 5.55
N THR A 181 19.54 18.53 5.62
CA THR A 181 20.48 18.68 4.50
C THR A 181 20.52 17.48 3.56
N ASP A 182 19.91 16.36 3.94
CA ASP A 182 19.87 15.15 3.12
C ASP A 182 18.71 15.23 2.10
N PRO A 183 18.99 15.11 0.78
CA PRO A 183 17.98 15.20 -0.27
C PRO A 183 16.92 14.08 -0.23
N ASN A 184 17.21 12.95 0.42
CA ASN A 184 16.28 11.82 0.53
C ASN A 184 15.36 11.91 1.74
N THR A 185 15.51 12.96 2.56
CA THR A 185 14.70 13.14 3.75
C THR A 185 13.37 13.81 3.42
N ASN A 186 12.29 13.25 3.94
CA ASN A 186 10.97 13.87 3.85
C ASN A 186 10.85 15.06 4.79
N LYS A 187 10.61 16.24 4.21
CA LYS A 187 10.52 17.52 4.93
C LYS A 187 9.31 17.57 5.87
N ALA A 188 8.20 16.93 5.52
CA ALA A 188 7.00 16.93 6.35
C ALA A 188 7.22 16.08 7.62
N VAL A 189 7.92 14.95 7.49
CA VAL A 189 8.35 14.13 8.64
C VAL A 189 9.27 14.94 9.56
N LEU A 190 10.24 15.67 9.01
CA LEU A 190 11.12 16.54 9.80
C LEU A 190 10.38 17.64 10.53
N TYR A 191 9.38 18.26 9.89
CA TYR A 191 8.55 19.27 10.51
C TYR A 191 7.85 18.71 11.76
N ASN A 192 7.29 17.50 11.67
CA ASN A 192 6.67 16.85 12.81
C ASN A 192 7.66 16.51 13.92
N MET A 193 8.87 16.06 13.58
CA MET A 193 9.93 15.84 14.59
C MET A 193 10.31 17.13 15.31
N ASP A 194 10.41 18.26 14.61
CA ASP A 194 10.73 19.57 15.20
C ASP A 194 9.59 20.06 16.11
N LYS A 195 8.34 19.86 15.70
CA LYS A 195 7.15 20.13 16.53
C LYS A 195 7.17 19.28 17.81
N LEU A 196 7.39 17.97 17.68
CA LEU A 196 7.49 17.05 18.83
C LEU A 196 8.63 17.46 19.77
N LEU A 197 9.81 17.76 19.25
CA LEU A 197 10.95 18.19 20.05
C LEU A 197 10.68 19.52 20.79
N THR A 198 9.97 20.45 20.15
CA THR A 198 9.57 21.73 20.75
C THR A 198 8.58 21.54 21.89
N VAL A 199 7.61 20.63 21.74
CA VAL A 199 6.70 20.24 22.82
C VAL A 199 7.47 19.64 23.99
N GLN A 200 8.43 18.74 23.72
CA GLN A 200 9.24 18.13 24.77
C GLN A 200 10.12 19.14 25.52
N ASP A 201 10.76 20.09 24.82
CA ASP A 201 11.54 21.15 25.49
C ASP A 201 10.64 22.08 26.31
N SER A 202 9.40 22.33 25.87
CA SER A 202 8.43 23.15 26.62
C SER A 202 7.97 22.44 27.89
N LEU A 203 7.61 21.15 27.80
CA LEU A 203 7.23 20.34 28.96
C LEU A 203 8.34 20.24 30.00
N ARG A 204 9.61 20.19 29.56
CA ARG A 204 10.77 20.23 30.45
C ARG A 204 10.82 21.52 31.26
N LYS A 205 10.61 22.69 30.63
CA LYS A 205 10.71 24.00 31.31
C LYS A 205 9.62 24.24 32.36
N ILE A 206 8.55 23.46 32.32
CA ILE A 206 7.43 23.54 33.27
C ILE A 206 7.70 22.68 34.52
N LYS A 207 8.59 21.69 34.43
CA LYS A 207 9.01 20.83 35.55
C LYS A 207 10.19 21.45 36.30
#